data_AF-A0A971GQL3-F1
#
_entry.id   AF-A0A971GQL3-F1
#
_cell.length_a   1.000
_cell.length_b   1.000
_cell.length_c   1.000
_cell.angle_alpha   90.00
_cell.angle_beta   90.00
_cell.angle_gamma   90.00
#
_symmetry.space_group_name_H-M   'P 1'
#
loop_
_entity.id
_entity.type
_entity.pdbx_description
1 polymer ?
#
loop_
_entity_poly.entity_id
_entity_poly.type
_entity_poly.pdbx_seq_one_letter_code
_entity_poly.pdbx_strand_id
1 'polypeptide(L)'
;FLYIAEKLVEWYHPGIGSVAGATYPEQLEKISKIFLTSGKEIPYLIPGVGTQGGSISDVMAVLNRYPDKTIHRINSSSSLNYAYKTFTNMNYGDAAVWALSDMNLEIENIK
;
A
#
# COMPACT_ATOMS: atom_id res chain seq x y z
N PHE A 1 14.30 -9.99 4.97
CA PHE A 1 13.54 -9.35 3.88
C PHE A 1 14.46 -8.80 2.78
N LEU A 2 15.58 -8.13 3.07
CA LEU A 2 16.50 -7.59 2.04
C LEU A 2 17.04 -8.65 1.08
N TYR A 3 17.53 -9.78 1.60
CA TYR A 3 17.98 -10.90 0.77
C TYR A 3 16.90 -11.40 -0.22
N ILE A 4 15.63 -11.45 0.24
CA ILE A 4 14.51 -11.85 -0.63
C ILE A 4 14.22 -10.78 -1.68
N ALA A 5 14.36 -9.49 -1.34
CA ALA A 5 14.23 -8.40 -2.31
C ALA A 5 15.28 -8.49 -3.42
N GLU A 6 16.53 -8.82 -3.07
CA GLU A 6 17.61 -9.07 -4.06
C GLU A 6 17.28 -10.28 -4.93
N LYS A 7 16.74 -11.35 -4.35
CA LYS A 7 16.27 -12.52 -5.14
C LYS A 7 15.10 -12.20 -6.07
N LEU A 8 14.17 -11.33 -5.66
CA LEU A 8 13.10 -10.86 -6.54
C LEU A 8 13.63 -10.09 -7.76
N VAL A 9 14.73 -9.34 -7.58
CA VAL A 9 15.42 -8.66 -8.70
C VAL A 9 16.14 -9.68 -9.58
N GLU A 10 16.85 -10.65 -9.00
CA GLU A 10 17.56 -11.71 -9.73
C GLU A 10 16.60 -12.58 -10.58
N TRP A 11 15.45 -12.93 -10.01
CA TRP A 11 14.44 -13.78 -10.66
C TRP A 11 13.40 -12.99 -11.44
N TYR A 12 13.64 -11.70 -11.66
CA TYR A 12 12.64 -10.83 -12.25
C TYR A 12 12.18 -11.31 -13.63
N HIS A 13 10.86 -11.45 -13.76
CA HIS A 13 10.15 -11.54 -15.02
C HIS A 13 8.79 -10.82 -14.88
N PRO A 14 8.17 -10.38 -15.99
CA PRO A 14 6.82 -9.79 -15.93
C PRO A 14 5.85 -10.71 -15.18
N GLY A 15 5.10 -10.13 -14.24
CA GLY A 15 4.15 -10.85 -13.38
C GLY A 15 4.66 -11.22 -11.99
N ILE A 16 5.95 -11.04 -11.68
CA ILE A 16 6.44 -11.12 -10.31
C ILE A 16 6.03 -9.87 -9.52
N GLY A 17 5.76 -10.03 -8.23
CA GLY A 17 5.42 -8.93 -7.34
C GLY A 17 5.91 -9.19 -5.92
N SER A 18 5.64 -8.25 -5.03
CA SER A 18 6.08 -8.32 -3.64
C SER A 18 4.94 -7.96 -2.68
N VAL A 19 4.99 -8.52 -1.48
CA VAL A 19 4.06 -8.20 -0.40
C VAL A 19 4.87 -7.61 0.76
N ALA A 20 4.55 -6.38 1.14
CA ALA A 20 5.20 -5.68 2.26
C ALA A 20 4.15 -4.87 3.01
N GLY A 21 4.00 -5.13 4.32
CA GLY A 21 2.97 -4.49 5.13
C GLY A 21 3.25 -3.02 5.43
N ALA A 22 2.20 -2.23 5.65
CA ALA A 22 2.27 -0.81 5.98
C ALA A 22 2.81 -0.51 7.40
N THR A 23 2.88 -1.50 8.28
CA THR A 23 3.24 -1.33 9.70
C THR A 23 4.72 -1.01 9.94
N TYR A 24 5.59 -1.24 8.94
CA TYR A 24 7.03 -0.99 9.06
C TYR A 24 7.56 -0.18 7.87
N PRO A 25 7.32 1.14 7.82
CA PRO A 25 7.68 1.98 6.68
C PRO A 25 9.18 1.97 6.36
N GLU A 26 10.05 1.84 7.36
CA GLU A 26 11.49 1.69 7.13
C GLU A 26 11.85 0.43 6.33
N GLN A 27 11.13 -0.68 6.53
CA GLN A 27 11.37 -1.90 5.77
C GLN A 27 10.91 -1.72 4.33
N LEU A 28 9.73 -1.12 4.12
CA LEU A 28 9.21 -0.79 2.80
C LEU A 28 10.19 0.12 2.03
N GLU A 29 10.76 1.14 2.70
CA GLU A 29 11.77 2.01 2.10
C GLU A 29 13.03 1.25 1.70
N LYS A 30 13.56 0.40 2.58
CA LYS A 30 14.80 -0.37 2.29
C LYS A 30 14.61 -1.35 1.13
N ILE A 31 13.45 -2.00 1.03
CA ILE A 31 13.10 -2.86 -0.12
C ILE A 31 12.96 -2.00 -1.39
N SER A 32 12.30 -0.84 -1.28
CA SER A 32 12.05 0.03 -2.44
C SER A 32 13.34 0.57 -3.03
N LYS A 33 14.35 0.87 -2.20
CA LYS A 33 15.69 1.25 -2.67
C LYS A 33 16.32 0.17 -3.57
N ILE A 34 16.16 -1.11 -3.22
CA ILE A 34 16.67 -2.23 -4.03
C ILE A 34 15.95 -2.28 -5.38
N PHE A 35 14.61 -2.23 -5.37
CA PHE A 35 13.81 -2.30 -6.60
C PHE A 35 14.07 -1.11 -7.52
N LEU A 36 14.05 0.13 -6.99
CA LEU A 36 14.34 1.35 -7.75
C LEU A 36 15.75 1.33 -8.35
N THR A 37 16.76 0.91 -7.58
CA THR A 37 18.16 0.83 -8.08
C THR A 37 18.30 -0.19 -9.20
N SER A 38 17.53 -1.28 -9.17
CA SER A 38 17.55 -2.31 -10.23
C SER A 38 16.88 -1.91 -11.53
N GLY A 39 16.05 -0.85 -11.52
CA GLY A 39 15.23 -0.43 -12.67
C GLY A 39 14.14 -1.44 -13.07
N LYS A 40 13.79 -2.39 -12.20
CA LYS A 40 12.74 -3.39 -12.45
C LYS A 40 11.41 -2.94 -11.86
N GLU A 41 10.34 -3.13 -12.62
CA GLU A 41 8.97 -2.86 -12.19
C GLU A 41 8.43 -4.02 -11.35
N ILE A 42 8.77 -4.02 -10.05
CA ILE A 42 8.27 -5.01 -9.08
C ILE A 42 7.15 -4.35 -8.26
N PRO A 43 5.87 -4.66 -8.53
CA PRO A 43 4.75 -4.08 -7.83
C PRO A 43 4.70 -4.51 -6.36
N TYR A 44 4.07 -3.67 -5.55
CA TYR A 44 3.77 -3.96 -4.15
C TYR A 44 2.29 -4.26 -4.00
N LEU A 45 1.98 -5.29 -3.22
CA LEU A 45 0.73 -5.40 -2.49
C LEU A 45 1.01 -5.01 -1.02
N ILE A 46 0.34 -3.96 -0.55
CA ILE A 46 0.58 -3.35 0.77
C ILE A 46 -0.64 -3.60 1.66
N PRO A 47 -0.65 -4.66 2.48
CA PRO A 47 -1.70 -4.90 3.46
C PRO A 47 -1.50 -4.06 4.73
N GLY A 48 -2.58 -3.89 5.48
CA GLY A 48 -2.53 -3.41 6.88
C GLY A 48 -2.58 -1.90 7.07
N VAL A 49 -2.93 -1.14 6.03
CA VAL A 49 -3.20 0.30 6.14
C VAL A 49 -4.44 0.55 6.99
N GLY A 50 -4.38 1.52 7.91
CA GLY A 50 -5.49 1.94 8.76
C GLY A 50 -5.65 1.11 10.04
N THR A 51 -6.03 -0.17 9.93
CA THR A 51 -6.39 -0.97 11.13
C THR A 51 -5.18 -1.50 11.92
N GLN A 52 -4.02 -1.67 11.26
CA GLN A 52 -2.82 -2.26 11.88
C GLN A 52 -1.74 -1.22 12.20
N GLY A 53 -2.13 0.05 12.34
CA GLY A 53 -1.23 1.14 12.72
C GLY A 53 -0.28 1.63 11.62
N GLY A 54 -0.39 1.11 10.39
CA GLY A 54 0.34 1.65 9.24
C GLY A 54 -0.34 2.90 8.67
N SER A 55 0.42 4.00 8.55
CA SER A 55 -0.07 5.27 8.01
C SER A 55 -0.05 5.28 6.48
N ILE A 56 -1.08 5.84 5.85
CA ILE A 56 -1.12 6.09 4.40
C ILE A 56 0.00 7.05 4.00
N SER A 57 0.29 8.06 4.83
CA SER A 57 1.37 9.02 4.60
C SER A 57 2.72 8.33 4.36
N ASP A 58 3.04 7.35 5.20
CA ASP A 58 4.35 6.71 5.18
C ASP A 58 4.49 5.77 3.98
N VAL A 59 3.40 5.09 3.63
CA VAL A 59 3.33 4.28 2.41
C VAL A 59 3.50 5.18 1.18
N MET A 60 2.76 6.27 1.11
CA MET A 60 2.81 7.20 -0.01
C MET A 60 4.16 7.90 -0.14
N ALA A 61 4.85 8.20 0.97
CA ALA A 61 6.21 8.75 0.97
C ALA A 61 7.24 7.82 0.29
N VAL A 62 6.97 6.52 0.26
CA VAL A 62 7.76 5.53 -0.49
C VAL A 62 7.27 5.41 -1.93
N LEU A 63 5.95 5.25 -2.13
CA LEU A 63 5.38 5.06 -3.47
C LEU A 63 5.58 6.26 -4.40
N ASN A 64 5.56 7.49 -3.88
CA ASN A 64 5.81 8.71 -4.67
C ASN A 64 7.24 8.79 -5.22
N ARG A 65 8.16 7.91 -4.80
CA ARG A 65 9.53 7.82 -5.36
C ARG A 65 9.59 6.96 -6.63
N TYR A 66 8.55 6.18 -6.93
CA TYR A 66 8.48 5.36 -8.13
C TYR A 66 8.07 6.21 -9.35
N PRO A 67 8.66 5.97 -10.54
CA PRO A 67 8.25 6.64 -11.77
C PRO A 67 6.76 6.43 -12.09
N ASP A 68 6.27 5.20 -11.88
CA ASP A 68 4.86 4.87 -11.98
C ASP A 68 4.39 4.23 -10.67
N LYS A 69 3.76 5.03 -9.80
CA LYS A 69 3.17 4.53 -8.55
C LYS A 69 1.92 3.68 -8.77
N THR A 70 1.31 3.73 -9.96
CA THR A 70 0.06 3.03 -10.26
C THR A 70 0.24 1.52 -10.43
N ILE A 71 1.48 1.01 -10.44
CA ILE A 71 1.75 -0.43 -10.41
C ILE A 71 1.52 -1.03 -9.01
N HIS A 72 1.51 -0.21 -7.96
CA HIS A 72 1.35 -0.67 -6.58
C HIS A 72 -0.11 -0.70 -6.13
N ARG A 73 -0.41 -1.53 -5.12
CA ARG A 73 -1.76 -1.71 -4.58
C ARG A 73 -1.73 -1.59 -3.06
N ILE A 74 -2.49 -0.64 -2.53
CA ILE A 74 -2.78 -0.54 -1.09
C ILE A 74 -4.05 -1.37 -0.83
N ASN A 75 -3.96 -2.34 0.09
CA ASN A 75 -5.09 -3.18 0.45
C ASN A 75 -5.72 -2.71 1.77
N SER A 76 -7.01 -2.44 1.70
CA SER A 76 -7.88 -2.06 2.81
C SER A 76 -9.17 -2.87 2.68
N SER A 77 -9.46 -3.72 3.67
CA SER A 77 -10.61 -4.64 3.62
C SER A 77 -11.54 -4.44 4.81
N SER A 78 -11.14 -4.85 6.02
CA SER A 78 -12.00 -4.76 7.21
C SER A 78 -12.42 -3.32 7.55
N SER A 79 -11.52 -2.36 7.38
CA SER A 79 -11.77 -0.92 7.51
C SER A 79 -12.88 -0.41 6.60
N LEU A 80 -12.98 -0.93 5.37
CA LEU A 80 -14.01 -0.56 4.40
C LEU A 80 -15.29 -1.38 4.62
N ASN A 81 -15.19 -2.71 4.62
CA ASN A 81 -16.33 -3.63 4.68
C ASN A 81 -17.09 -3.56 6.02
N TYR A 82 -16.41 -3.21 7.12
CA TYR A 82 -17.03 -3.05 8.43
C TYR A 82 -17.14 -1.59 8.87
N ALA A 83 -17.01 -0.63 7.96
CA ALA A 83 -17.12 0.80 8.26
C ALA A 83 -18.42 1.18 8.98
N TYR A 84 -19.52 0.47 8.71
CA TYR A 84 -20.82 0.67 9.37
C TYR A 84 -20.79 0.45 10.88
N LYS A 85 -19.80 -0.28 11.42
CA LYS A 85 -19.61 -0.43 12.87
C LYS A 85 -19.16 0.87 13.52
N THR A 86 -18.52 1.76 12.76
CA THR A 86 -18.10 3.10 13.19
C THR A 86 -19.15 4.13 12.79
N PHE A 87 -19.63 4.09 11.54
CA PHE A 87 -20.67 4.98 11.02
C PHE A 87 -22.06 4.39 11.23
N THR A 88 -22.49 4.34 12.50
CA THR A 88 -23.72 3.65 12.92
C THR A 88 -25.02 4.28 12.39
N ASN A 89 -24.94 5.51 11.85
CA ASN A 89 -26.03 6.22 11.19
C ASN A 89 -26.15 5.93 9.68
N MET A 90 -25.26 5.13 9.10
CA MET A 90 -25.26 4.77 7.68
C MET A 90 -25.59 3.28 7.50
N ASN A 91 -26.19 2.90 6.37
CA ASN A 91 -26.27 1.49 6.00
C ASN A 91 -24.88 0.97 5.58
N TYR A 92 -24.74 -0.36 5.48
CA TYR A 92 -23.45 -0.99 5.19
C TYR A 92 -22.81 -0.55 3.87
N GLY A 93 -23.62 -0.28 2.84
CA GLY A 93 -23.13 0.15 1.54
C GLY A 93 -22.61 1.59 1.60
N ASP A 94 -23.42 2.49 2.15
CA ASP A 94 -23.06 3.91 2.28
C ASP A 94 -21.82 4.09 3.16
N ALA A 95 -21.73 3.34 4.26
CA ALA A 95 -20.56 3.39 5.14
C ALA A 95 -19.28 2.92 4.43
N ALA A 96 -19.36 1.86 3.62
CA ALA A 96 -18.20 1.34 2.87
C ALA A 96 -17.76 2.31 1.76
N VAL A 97 -18.71 2.88 1.00
CA VAL A 97 -18.43 3.92 0.00
C VAL A 97 -17.83 5.14 0.65
N TRP A 98 -18.33 5.53 1.82
CA TRP A 98 -17.80 6.68 2.54
C TRP A 98 -16.37 6.46 3.01
N ALA A 99 -16.09 5.32 3.66
CA ALA A 99 -14.73 4.98 4.08
C ALA A 99 -13.75 4.86 2.90
N LEU A 100 -14.20 4.38 1.74
CA LEU A 100 -13.39 4.34 0.52
C LEU A 100 -13.08 5.75 0.01
N SER A 101 -14.08 6.63 -0.03
CA SER A 101 -13.92 8.01 -0.46
C SER A 101 -12.96 8.77 0.46
N ASP A 102 -13.09 8.62 1.77
CA ASP A 102 -12.23 9.24 2.78
C ASP A 102 -10.77 8.78 2.61
N MET A 103 -10.56 7.47 2.44
CA MET A 103 -9.23 6.91 2.18
C MET A 103 -8.60 7.43 0.88
N ASN A 104 -9.39 7.56 -0.20
CA ASN A 104 -8.89 8.13 -1.46
C ASN A 104 -8.51 9.60 -1.31
N LEU A 105 -9.32 10.39 -0.59
CA LEU A 105 -9.00 11.79 -0.30
C LEU A 105 -7.70 11.92 0.50
N GLU A 106 -7.47 11.04 1.48
CA GLU A 106 -6.21 11.00 2.22
C GLU A 106 -5.02 10.77 1.28
N ILE A 107 -5.12 9.79 0.38
CA ILE A 107 -4.08 9.50 -0.64
C ILE A 107 -3.84 10.69 -1.57
N GLU A 108 -4.90 11.34 -2.06
CA GLU A 108 -4.82 12.49 -2.98
C GLU A 108 -4.19 13.73 -2.35
N ASN A 109 -4.40 13.92 -1.05
CA ASN A 109 -3.83 15.02 -0.29
C ASN A 109 -2.33 14.85 -0.01
N ILE A 110 -1.80 13.63 -0.14
CA ILE A 110 -0.37 13.33 0.03
C ILE A 110 0.33 13.50 -1.34
N LYS A 111 0.72 14.74 -1.65
CA LYS A 111 1.54 15.07 -2.82
C LYS A 111 3.02 14.82 -2.59
#